data_AF-A0A4R5IDE7-F1
#
_entry.id   AF-A0A4R5IDE7-F1
#
_cell.length_a   1.000
_cell.length_b   1.000
_cell.length_c   1.000
_cell.angle_alpha   90.00
_cell.angle_beta   90.00
_cell.angle_gamma   90.00
#
_symmetry.space_group_name_H-M   'P 1'
#
loop_
_entity.id
_entity.type
_entity.pdbx_description
1 polymer ?
#
loop_
_entity_poly.entity_id
_entity_poly.type
_entity_poly.pdbx_seq_one_letter_code
_entity_poly.pdbx_strand_id
1 'polypeptide(L)'
;MSTWYAKEGVSTCEIAGAVAAAAIHDLTVNSFTFGAFPQILVVEPPDQAFTIPLSLQTTDRQAMASFELTRQEAFTAARLFRKSKGTKHDATIFKRVQTAVADLEGQMARRS
;
A
#
# COMPACT_ATOMS: atom_id res chain seq x y z
N MET A 1 -15.18 2.73 0.62
CA MET A 1 -15.89 2.06 1.72
C MET A 1 -14.89 1.26 2.54
N SER A 2 -15.00 1.28 3.86
CA SER A 2 -14.21 0.41 4.74
C SER A 2 -14.99 -0.87 5.05
N THR A 3 -14.30 -2.02 5.05
CA THR A 3 -14.89 -3.32 5.42
C THR A 3 -14.20 -3.79 6.69
N TRP A 4 -14.98 -4.18 7.71
CA TRP A 4 -14.48 -4.72 8.98
C TRP A 4 -14.56 -6.25 8.99
N TYR A 5 -13.43 -6.91 9.21
CA TYR A 5 -13.30 -8.36 9.32
C TYR A 5 -13.32 -8.76 10.80
N ALA A 6 -14.48 -9.15 11.30
CA ALA A 6 -14.68 -9.39 12.73
C ALA A 6 -13.84 -10.53 13.30
N LYS A 7 -13.60 -11.61 12.53
CA LYS A 7 -12.82 -12.78 13.00
C LYS A 7 -11.35 -12.42 13.17
N GLU A 8 -10.81 -11.63 12.26
CA GLU A 8 -9.41 -11.20 12.24
C GLU A 8 -9.18 -9.92 13.05
N GLY A 9 -10.26 -9.22 13.35
CA GLY A 9 -10.30 -7.96 14.08
C GLY A 9 -9.52 -6.88 13.34
N VAL A 10 -9.67 -6.72 12.03
CA VAL A 10 -9.01 -5.67 11.24
C VAL A 10 -9.98 -5.13 10.20
N SER A 11 -9.73 -3.95 9.66
CA SER A 11 -10.44 -3.43 8.50
C SER A 11 -9.54 -3.24 7.29
N THR A 12 -10.17 -3.00 6.14
CA THR A 12 -9.47 -2.53 4.94
C THR A 12 -8.69 -1.22 5.17
N CYS A 13 -9.08 -0.39 6.15
CA CYS A 13 -8.30 0.80 6.51
C CYS A 13 -6.97 0.43 7.18
N GLU A 14 -6.92 -0.57 8.06
CA GLU A 14 -5.64 -1.02 8.63
C GLU A 14 -4.76 -1.72 7.60
N ILE A 15 -5.34 -2.38 6.59
CA ILE A 15 -4.58 -2.93 5.45
C ILE A 15 -3.94 -1.77 4.67
N ALA A 16 -4.72 -0.76 4.30
CA ALA A 16 -4.21 0.44 3.63
C ALA A 16 -3.16 1.17 4.46
N GLY A 17 -3.37 1.27 5.78
CA GLY A 17 -2.42 1.86 6.72
C GLY A 17 -1.11 1.08 6.79
N ALA A 18 -1.15 -0.25 6.75
CA ALA A 18 0.05 -1.07 6.71
C ALA A 18 0.87 -0.85 5.42
N VAL A 19 0.18 -0.70 4.28
CA VAL A 19 0.81 -0.33 3.00
C VAL A 19 1.42 1.07 3.07
N ALA A 20 0.71 2.04 3.66
CA ALA A 20 1.22 3.39 3.85
C ALA A 20 2.47 3.41 4.75
N ALA A 21 2.46 2.66 5.86
CA ALA A 21 3.60 2.56 6.76
C ALA A 21 4.83 1.95 6.06
N ALA A 22 4.64 0.98 5.18
CA ALA A 22 5.71 0.42 4.35
C ALA A 22 6.27 1.46 3.36
N ALA A 23 5.40 2.23 2.69
CA ALA A 23 5.84 3.29 1.77
C ALA A 23 6.59 4.42 2.51
N ILE A 24 6.13 4.82 3.70
CA ILE A 24 6.82 5.80 4.55
C ILE A 24 8.17 5.23 5.01
N HIS A 25 8.25 3.96 5.35
CA HIS A 25 9.52 3.36 5.70
C HIS A 25 10.51 3.45 4.52
N ASP A 26 10.06 3.13 3.31
CA ASP A 26 10.88 3.22 2.09
C ASP A 26 11.42 4.64 1.86
N LEU A 27 10.60 5.68 2.09
CA LEU A 27 11.01 7.09 2.09
C LEU A 27 12.17 7.34 3.07
N THR A 28 12.11 6.78 4.27
CA THR A 28 13.13 6.99 5.31
C THR A 28 14.45 6.27 5.05
N VAL A 29 14.45 5.15 4.32
CA VAL A 29 15.64 4.31 4.11
C VAL A 29 16.26 4.40 2.72
N ASN A 30 15.46 4.61 1.67
CA ASN A 30 15.92 4.50 0.28
C ASN A 30 15.91 5.82 -0.50
N SER A 31 15.81 6.97 0.19
CA SER A 31 15.85 8.33 -0.40
C SER A 31 14.91 8.51 -1.60
N PHE A 32 13.78 7.84 -1.54
CA PHE A 32 12.74 7.88 -2.54
C PHE A 32 12.02 9.25 -2.47
N THR A 33 11.73 9.92 -3.59
CA THR A 33 11.22 11.31 -3.57
C THR A 33 9.92 11.44 -4.35
N PHE A 34 8.80 11.33 -3.66
CA PHE A 34 7.50 11.60 -4.26
C PHE A 34 7.09 13.07 -4.15
N GLY A 35 6.55 13.64 -5.24
CA GLY A 35 5.92 14.97 -5.22
C GLY A 35 4.53 14.98 -4.54
N ALA A 36 3.92 13.81 -4.34
CA ALA A 36 2.68 13.60 -3.61
C ALA A 36 2.62 12.17 -3.06
N PHE A 37 1.99 11.95 -1.91
CA PHE A 37 1.80 10.59 -1.39
C PHE A 37 0.74 9.84 -2.22
N PRO A 38 0.96 8.59 -2.64
CA PRO A 38 0.00 7.86 -3.48
C PRO A 38 -1.29 7.59 -2.72
N GLN A 39 -2.41 7.64 -3.45
CA GLN A 39 -3.67 7.10 -2.97
C GLN A 39 -3.58 5.58 -2.91
N ILE A 40 -3.97 5.01 -1.76
CA ILE A 40 -3.98 3.57 -1.53
C ILE A 40 -5.43 3.10 -1.44
N LEU A 41 -5.80 2.15 -2.29
CA LEU A 41 -7.09 1.46 -2.22
C LEU A 41 -6.88 0.00 -1.84
N VAL A 42 -7.91 -0.60 -1.25
CA VAL A 42 -7.94 -2.02 -0.92
C VAL A 42 -9.20 -2.59 -1.54
N VAL A 43 -9.02 -3.47 -2.52
CA VAL A 43 -10.11 -4.15 -3.21
C VAL A 43 -10.06 -5.62 -2.82
N GLU A 44 -11.18 -6.13 -2.31
CA GLU A 44 -11.35 -7.55 -2.01
C GLU A 44 -12.31 -8.15 -3.03
N PRO A 45 -11.82 -8.94 -4.00
CA PRO A 45 -12.69 -9.79 -4.80
C PRO A 45 -13.19 -10.97 -3.94
N PRO A 46 -14.38 -11.52 -4.20
CA PRO A 46 -14.86 -12.72 -3.53
C PRO A 46 -13.86 -13.88 -3.67
N ASP A 47 -13.48 -14.49 -2.55
CA ASP A 47 -12.60 -15.67 -2.45
C ASP A 47 -11.21 -15.56 -3.12
N GLN A 48 -10.70 -14.35 -3.28
CA GLN A 48 -9.39 -14.10 -3.92
C GLN A 48 -8.44 -13.28 -3.03
N ALA A 49 -7.23 -13.08 -3.53
CA ALA A 49 -6.25 -12.18 -2.93
C ALA A 49 -6.77 -10.73 -2.93
N PHE A 50 -6.32 -9.94 -1.94
CA PHE A 50 -6.55 -8.51 -1.93
C PHE A 50 -5.75 -7.86 -3.05
N THR A 51 -6.41 -7.12 -3.92
CA THR A 51 -5.74 -6.22 -4.86
C THR A 51 -5.54 -4.87 -4.18
N ILE A 52 -4.33 -4.35 -4.28
CA ILE A 52 -3.92 -3.05 -3.71
C ILE A 52 -3.58 -2.10 -4.86
N PRO A 53 -4.56 -1.38 -5.42
CA PRO A 53 -4.29 -0.29 -6.35
C PRO A 53 -3.62 0.88 -5.64
N LEU A 54 -2.55 1.38 -6.24
CA LEU A 54 -1.90 2.63 -5.91
C LEU A 54 -2.07 3.58 -7.09
N SER A 55 -2.43 4.82 -6.82
CA SER A 55 -2.51 5.86 -7.84
C SER A 55 -1.87 7.14 -7.38
N LEU A 56 -1.25 7.85 -8.32
CA LEU A 56 -0.74 9.19 -8.10
C LEU A 56 -1.25 10.08 -9.22
N GLN A 57 -1.87 11.20 -8.85
CA GLN A 57 -2.43 12.15 -9.79
C GLN A 57 -1.83 13.53 -9.52
N THR A 58 -1.31 14.14 -10.57
CA THR A 58 -0.95 15.56 -10.61
C THR A 58 -1.88 16.27 -11.58
N THR A 59 -1.74 17.60 -11.72
CA THR A 59 -2.56 18.40 -12.65
C THR A 59 -2.53 17.84 -14.08
N ASP A 60 -1.39 17.32 -14.51
CA ASP A 60 -1.15 16.98 -15.92
C ASP A 60 -0.95 15.47 -16.16
N ARG A 61 -0.88 14.66 -15.10
CA ARG A 61 -0.51 13.24 -15.20
C ARG A 61 -1.21 12.36 -14.18
N GLN A 62 -1.38 11.10 -14.55
CA GLN A 62 -1.83 10.04 -13.68
C GLN A 62 -0.91 8.83 -13.85
N ALA A 63 -0.48 8.24 -12.75
CA ALA A 63 0.22 6.97 -12.70
C ALA A 63 -0.57 5.98 -11.86
N MET A 64 -0.51 4.71 -12.25
CA MET A 64 -1.19 3.63 -11.53
C MET A 64 -0.28 2.41 -11.43
N ALA A 65 -0.29 1.77 -10.27
CA ALA A 65 0.35 0.49 -10.03
C ALA A 65 -0.58 -0.36 -9.16
N SER A 66 -0.42 -1.67 -9.19
CA SER A 66 -1.19 -2.55 -8.32
C SER A 66 -0.41 -3.81 -8.01
N PHE A 67 -0.62 -4.34 -6.82
CA PHE A 67 -0.08 -5.63 -6.43
C PHE A 67 -1.10 -6.41 -5.61
N GLU A 68 -0.83 -7.69 -5.42
CA GLU A 68 -1.70 -8.59 -4.66
C GLU A 68 -1.09 -8.97 -3.32
N LEU A 69 -1.97 -9.06 -2.32
CA LEU A 69 -1.69 -9.63 -1.01
C LEU A 69 -2.63 -10.80 -0.77
N THR A 70 -2.09 -11.94 -0.36
CA THR A 70 -2.95 -13.00 0.17
C THR A 70 -3.71 -12.49 1.39
N ARG A 71 -4.84 -13.12 1.73
CA ARG A 71 -5.61 -12.73 2.93
C ARG A 71 -4.75 -12.81 4.19
N GLN A 72 -3.91 -13.84 4.30
CA GLN A 72 -3.02 -14.01 5.44
C GLN A 72 -2.01 -12.86 5.55
N GLU A 73 -1.40 -12.43 4.44
CA GLU A 73 -0.44 -11.32 4.42
C GLU A 73 -1.14 -10.00 4.77
N ALA A 74 -2.27 -9.70 4.12
CA ALA A 74 -3.02 -8.48 4.37
C ALA A 74 -3.44 -8.35 5.84
N PHE A 75 -3.97 -9.42 6.42
CA PHE A 75 -4.38 -9.41 7.83
C PHE A 75 -3.20 -9.37 8.79
N THR A 76 -2.08 -10.02 8.47
CA THR A 76 -0.88 -9.96 9.30
C THR A 76 -0.29 -8.56 9.33
N ALA A 77 -0.17 -7.93 8.16
CA ALA A 77 0.30 -6.56 8.03
C ALA A 77 -0.64 -5.56 8.74
N ALA A 78 -1.95 -5.70 8.56
CA ALA A 78 -2.95 -4.87 9.24
C ALA A 78 -2.89 -5.00 10.77
N ARG A 79 -2.72 -6.23 11.28
CA ARG A 79 -2.55 -6.47 12.73
C ARG A 79 -1.27 -5.83 13.26
N LEU A 80 -0.16 -5.94 12.52
CA LEU A 80 1.10 -5.31 12.90
C LEU A 80 0.98 -3.78 12.93
N PHE A 81 0.41 -3.19 11.87
CA PHE A 81 0.15 -1.76 11.76
C PHE A 81 -0.64 -1.27 12.98
N ARG A 82 -1.77 -1.92 13.27
CA ARG A 82 -2.62 -1.56 14.41
C ARG A 82 -1.90 -1.70 15.76
N LYS A 83 -1.24 -2.84 16.01
CA LYS A 83 -0.54 -3.10 17.28
C LYS A 83 0.60 -2.12 17.52
N SER A 84 1.30 -1.71 16.44
CA SER A 84 2.40 -0.77 16.49
C SER A 84 1.96 0.70 16.45
N LYS A 85 0.65 0.98 16.37
CA LYS A 85 0.11 2.33 16.15
C LYS A 85 0.74 3.03 14.93
N GLY A 86 0.98 2.26 13.86
CA GLY A 86 1.55 2.75 12.60
C GLY A 86 3.07 2.97 12.60
N THR A 87 3.78 2.64 13.67
CA THR A 87 5.24 2.88 13.76
C THR A 87 6.09 1.79 13.12
N LYS A 88 5.53 0.59 12.89
CA LYS A 88 6.22 -0.53 12.25
C LYS A 88 5.56 -0.88 10.93
N HIS A 89 6.39 -1.26 9.96
CA HIS A 89 5.97 -1.84 8.69
C HIS A 89 6.16 -3.37 8.72
N ASP A 90 5.46 -4.07 7.84
CA ASP A 90 5.61 -5.52 7.65
C ASP A 90 6.61 -5.79 6.51
N ALA A 91 7.72 -6.48 6.83
CA ALA A 91 8.77 -6.81 5.87
C ALA A 91 8.28 -7.71 4.73
N THR A 92 7.22 -8.51 4.96
CA THR A 92 6.66 -9.46 3.98
C THR A 92 6.00 -8.75 2.80
N ILE A 93 5.39 -7.59 3.05
CA ILE A 93 4.75 -6.78 2.01
C ILE A 93 5.66 -5.68 1.50
N PHE A 94 6.71 -5.32 2.26
CA PHE A 94 7.58 -4.19 1.96
C PHE A 94 8.13 -4.21 0.53
N LYS A 95 8.65 -5.35 0.06
CA LYS A 95 9.21 -5.47 -1.29
C LYS A 95 8.17 -5.18 -2.39
N ARG A 96 6.92 -5.62 -2.19
CA ARG A 96 5.81 -5.37 -3.12
C ARG A 96 5.40 -3.90 -3.13
N VAL A 97 5.33 -3.28 -1.95
CA VAL A 97 5.06 -1.84 -1.81
C VAL A 97 6.16 -1.04 -2.49
N GLN A 98 7.44 -1.29 -2.17
CA GLN A 98 8.58 -0.63 -2.78
C GLN A 98 8.55 -0.72 -4.31
N THR A 99 8.30 -1.91 -4.85
CA THR A 99 8.24 -2.10 -6.31
C THR A 99 7.11 -1.29 -6.92
N ALA A 100 5.90 -1.35 -6.35
CA ALA A 100 4.74 -0.64 -6.87
C ALA A 100 4.90 0.88 -6.79
N VAL A 101 5.52 1.40 -5.73
CA VAL A 101 5.79 2.83 -5.59
C VAL A 101 6.89 3.26 -6.58
N ALA A 102 7.95 2.47 -6.76
CA ALA A 102 8.98 2.72 -7.78
C ALA A 102 8.39 2.74 -9.21
N ASP A 103 7.45 1.86 -9.51
CA ASP A 103 6.73 1.84 -10.79
C ASP A 103 5.90 3.11 -11.00
N LEU A 104 5.24 3.63 -9.95
CA LEU A 104 4.52 4.91 -10.00
C LEU A 104 5.46 6.07 -10.31
N GLU A 105 6.60 6.16 -9.62
CA GLU A 105 7.59 7.21 -9.88
C GLU A 105 8.15 7.11 -11.30
N GLY A 106 8.48 5.90 -11.76
CA GLY A 106 8.96 5.67 -13.11
C GLY A 106 7.97 6.14 -14.17
N GLN A 107 6.68 5.88 -13.97
CA GLN A 107 5.61 6.37 -14.86
C GLN A 107 5.52 7.91 -14.84
N MET A 108 5.64 8.53 -13.67
CA MET A 108 5.57 9.98 -13.53
C MET A 108 6.78 10.70 -14.12
N ALA A 109 7.98 10.10 -14.03
CA ALA A 109 9.23 10.66 -14.50
C ALA A 109 9.45 10.52 -16.02
N ARG A 110 8.89 9.48 -16.66
CA ARG A 110 8.98 9.29 -18.11
C ARG A 110 8.26 10.45 -18.83
N ARG A 111 9.03 11.36 -19.44
CA ARG A 111 8.56 12.36 -20.39
C ARG A 111 8.27 11.69 -21.74
N SER A 112 7.07 11.92 -22.27
CA SER A 112 6.88 12.14 -23.71
C SER A 112 7.37 13.53 -24.08
#